data_AF-A0A952L7E8-F1
#
_entry.id   AF-A0A952L7E8-F1
#
_cell.length_a   1.000
_cell.length_b   1.000
_cell.length_c   1.000
_cell.angle_alpha   90.00
_cell.angle_beta   90.00
_cell.angle_gamma   90.00
#
_symmetry.space_group_name_H-M   'P 1'
#
loop_
_entity.id
_entity.type
_entity.pdbx_description
1 polymer ?
#
loop_
_entity_poly.entity_id
_entity_poly.type
_entity_poly.pdbx_seq_one_letter_code
_entity_poly.pdbx_strand_id
1 'polypeptide(L)'
;MRLAALFTAAALVAGPALAETPKLLIWINGDKAYNGLQKVGNAFEKASGVKVVVEHPVDPTDKFQQAAGAGKGPDIFCWPHDRVGEWAKAGLLTPLRPSEKLKAEVEDQAWK
;
A
#
# COMPACT_ATOMS: atom_id res chain seq x y z
N MET A 1 12.18 20.37 58.17
CA MET A 1 12.34 19.54 56.96
C MET A 1 10.94 19.18 56.45
N ARG A 2 10.41 19.92 55.47
CA ARG A 2 9.14 19.59 54.80
C ARG A 2 9.35 19.82 53.30
N LEU A 3 9.63 18.74 52.58
CA LEU A 3 9.70 18.75 51.12
C LEU A 3 8.28 18.94 50.58
N ALA A 4 8.03 20.04 49.87
CA ALA A 4 6.87 20.18 49.01
C ALA A 4 7.22 19.59 47.65
N ALA A 5 6.67 18.43 47.32
CA ALA A 5 6.80 17.85 45.99
C ALA A 5 5.75 18.50 45.07
N LEU A 6 6.22 19.37 44.17
CA LEU A 6 5.41 19.94 43.10
C LEU A 6 5.40 18.94 41.93
N PHE A 7 4.30 18.19 41.77
CA PHE A 7 4.05 17.39 40.57
C PHE A 7 3.55 18.31 39.46
N THR A 8 4.41 18.65 38.52
CA THR A 8 4.02 19.35 37.30
C THR A 8 3.42 18.35 36.32
N ALA A 9 2.09 18.30 36.23
CA ALA A 9 1.39 17.53 35.20
C ALA A 9 1.59 18.20 33.83
N ALA A 10 2.46 17.62 33.00
CA ALA A 10 2.58 17.99 31.60
C ALA A 10 1.35 17.45 30.84
N ALA A 11 0.39 18.33 30.54
CA ALA A 11 -0.71 17.99 29.64
C ALA A 11 -0.17 17.86 28.21
N LEU A 12 -0.12 16.63 27.68
CA LEU A 12 0.07 16.39 26.25
C LEU A 12 -1.16 16.93 25.52
N VAL A 13 -1.02 18.09 24.88
CA VAL A 13 -1.99 18.57 23.89
C VAL A 13 -1.75 17.76 22.61
N ALA A 14 -2.51 16.67 22.45
CA ALA A 14 -2.61 15.99 21.15
C ALA A 14 -3.39 16.93 20.21
N GLY A 15 -2.67 17.65 19.35
CA GLY A 15 -3.29 18.43 18.27
C GLY A 15 -4.05 17.52 17.31
N PRO A 16 -5.05 18.04 16.57
CA PRO A 16 -5.79 17.24 15.61
C PRO A 16 -4.81 16.69 14.56
N ALA A 17 -4.77 15.36 14.43
CA ALA A 17 -4.09 14.72 13.32
C ALA A 17 -4.84 15.11 12.03
N LEU A 18 -4.21 15.95 11.21
CA LEU A 18 -4.66 16.18 9.84
C LEU A 18 -4.55 14.83 9.11
N ALA A 19 -5.69 14.17 8.91
CA ALA A 19 -5.73 12.97 8.10
C ALA A 19 -5.23 13.32 6.69
N GLU A 20 -4.22 12.59 6.20
CA GLU A 20 -3.81 12.75 4.80
C GLU A 20 -5.01 12.47 3.90
N THR A 21 -5.16 13.26 2.83
CA THR A 21 -6.13 12.97 1.78
C THR A 21 -5.91 11.54 1.28
N PRO A 22 -6.95 10.69 1.25
CA PRO A 22 -6.82 9.31 0.79
C PRO A 22 -6.20 9.24 -0.60
N LYS A 23 -5.18 8.39 -0.75
CA LYS A 23 -4.47 8.13 -2.00
C LYS A 23 -4.21 6.63 -2.13
N LEU A 24 -4.05 6.15 -3.35
CA LEU A 24 -3.57 4.81 -3.67
C LEU A 24 -2.12 4.89 -4.14
N LEU A 25 -1.23 4.21 -3.45
CA LEU A 25 0.15 4.00 -3.83
C LEU A 25 0.30 2.64 -4.53
N ILE A 26 0.78 2.66 -5.77
CA ILE A 26 1.04 1.46 -6.56
C ILE A 26 2.53 1.36 -6.84
N TRP A 27 3.12 0.20 -6.54
CA TRP A 27 4.48 -0.13 -6.96
C TRP A 27 4.47 -1.02 -8.19
N ILE A 28 5.41 -0.77 -9.09
CA ILE A 28 5.67 -1.59 -10.28
C ILE A 28 7.16 -1.54 -10.62
N ASN A 29 7.72 -2.58 -11.24
CA ASN A 29 9.15 -2.57 -11.58
C ASN A 29 9.51 -1.47 -12.58
N GLY A 30 10.73 -0.91 -12.46
CA GLY A 30 11.21 0.19 -13.30
C GLY A 30 11.43 -0.17 -14.78
N ASP A 31 11.46 -1.46 -15.12
CA ASP A 31 11.55 -1.97 -16.49
C ASP A 31 10.17 -2.21 -17.15
N LYS A 32 9.08 -1.82 -16.48
CA LYS A 32 7.70 -1.93 -16.99
C LYS A 32 7.12 -0.56 -17.36
N ALA A 33 5.94 -0.57 -17.96
CA ALA A 33 5.27 0.64 -18.45
C ALA A 33 4.59 1.47 -17.34
N TYR A 34 5.34 1.89 -16.30
CA TYR A 34 4.83 2.67 -15.17
C TYR A 34 4.16 3.99 -15.59
N ASN A 35 4.67 4.64 -16.65
CA ASN A 35 4.02 5.83 -17.23
C ASN A 35 2.63 5.53 -17.81
N GLY A 36 2.44 4.35 -18.40
CA GLY A 36 1.13 3.90 -18.89
C GLY A 36 0.17 3.65 -17.72
N LEU A 37 0.66 2.98 -16.67
CA LEU A 37 -0.12 2.74 -15.46
C LEU A 37 -0.51 4.05 -14.76
N GLN A 38 0.38 5.04 -14.70
CA GLN A 38 0.06 6.36 -14.15
C GLN A 38 -1.05 7.06 -14.96
N LYS A 39 -1.11 6.89 -16.28
CA LYS A 39 -2.24 7.44 -17.08
C LYS A 39 -3.58 6.83 -16.69
N VAL A 40 -3.62 5.52 -16.40
CA VAL A 40 -4.81 4.84 -15.87
C VAL A 40 -5.15 5.38 -14.47
N GLY A 41 -4.15 5.55 -13.61
CA GLY A 41 -4.31 6.17 -12.29
C GLY A 41 -4.91 7.58 -12.37
N ASN A 42 -4.43 8.41 -13.30
CA ASN A 42 -4.96 9.76 -13.53
C ASN A 42 -6.42 9.72 -14.02
N ALA A 43 -6.80 8.73 -14.83
CA ALA A 43 -8.19 8.55 -15.25
C ALA A 43 -9.08 8.13 -14.07
N PHE A 44 -8.58 7.24 -13.20
CA PHE A 44 -9.26 6.84 -11.98
C PHE A 44 -9.44 8.02 -11.01
N GLU A 45 -8.42 8.86 -10.83
CA GLU A 45 -8.50 10.07 -10.01
C GLU A 45 -9.59 11.03 -10.53
N LYS A 46 -9.68 11.25 -11.84
CA LYS A 46 -10.74 12.06 -12.44
C LYS A 46 -12.15 11.51 -12.19
N ALA A 47 -12.28 10.19 -12.17
CA ALA A 47 -13.58 9.53 -12.01
C ALA A 47 -14.01 9.38 -10.54
N SER A 48 -13.06 9.19 -9.62
CA SER A 48 -13.34 8.85 -8.22
C SER A 48 -12.99 9.95 -7.22
N GLY A 49 -12.15 10.92 -7.62
CA GLY A 49 -11.54 11.89 -6.72
C GLY A 49 -10.38 11.32 -5.87
N VAL A 50 -10.04 10.04 -6.03
CA VAL A 50 -8.95 9.40 -5.28
C VAL A 50 -7.65 9.48 -6.06
N LYS A 51 -6.64 10.13 -5.49
CA LYS A 51 -5.32 10.26 -6.11
C LYS A 51 -4.63 8.90 -6.24
N VAL A 52 -4.00 8.65 -7.38
CA VAL A 52 -3.17 7.45 -7.60
C VAL A 52 -1.73 7.87 -7.87
N VAL A 53 -0.79 7.28 -7.14
CA VAL A 53 0.65 7.49 -7.29
C VAL A 53 1.30 6.17 -7.69
N VAL A 54 1.97 6.15 -8.83
CA VAL A 54 2.74 4.99 -9.30
C VAL A 54 4.22 5.25 -9.06
N GLU A 55 4.86 4.37 -8.29
CA GLU A 55 6.29 4.41 -8.02
C GLU A 55 6.99 3.15 -8.53
N HIS A 56 8.29 3.26 -8.76
CA HIS A 56 9.14 2.16 -9.21
C HIS A 56 10.44 2.11 -8.39
N PRO A 57 10.37 1.67 -7.11
CA PRO A 57 11.55 1.59 -6.26
C PRO A 57 12.60 0.63 -6.84
N VAL A 58 13.88 0.95 -6.63
CA VAL A 58 14.99 -0.02 -6.80
C VAL A 58 14.86 -1.11 -5.75
N ASP A 59 15.14 -2.37 -6.10
CA ASP A 59 15.01 -3.56 -5.25
C ASP A 59 13.63 -3.66 -4.54
N PRO A 60 12.52 -3.64 -5.30
CA PRO A 60 11.20 -3.41 -4.73
C PRO A 60 10.68 -4.61 -3.92
N THR A 61 11.18 -5.82 -4.15
CA THR A 61 10.76 -7.04 -3.41
C THR A 61 11.16 -6.97 -1.94
N ASP A 62 12.44 -6.69 -1.68
CA ASP A 62 12.98 -6.67 -0.31
C ASP A 62 12.43 -5.47 0.46
N LYS A 63 12.28 -4.32 -0.24
CA LYS A 63 11.63 -3.14 0.32
C LYS A 63 10.17 -3.38 0.64
N PHE A 64 9.43 -4.10 -0.21
CA PHE A 64 8.04 -4.45 0.06
C PHE A 64 7.93 -5.29 1.33
N GLN A 65 8.74 -6.34 1.47
CA GLN A 65 8.69 -7.20 2.65
C GLN A 65 8.99 -6.43 3.95
N GLN A 66 10.00 -5.58 3.94
CA GLN A 66 10.36 -4.75 5.10
C GLN A 66 9.28 -3.72 5.43
N ALA A 67 8.75 -3.02 4.42
CA ALA A 67 7.74 -1.99 4.62
C ALA A 67 6.39 -2.58 5.04
N ALA A 68 5.90 -3.61 4.35
CA ALA A 68 4.63 -4.27 4.65
C ALA A 68 4.65 -4.91 6.04
N GLY A 69 5.77 -5.54 6.45
CA GLY A 69 5.93 -6.05 7.81
C GLY A 69 5.84 -4.97 8.91
N ALA A 70 6.08 -3.71 8.56
CA ALA A 70 5.92 -2.55 9.44
C ALA A 70 4.58 -1.81 9.27
N GLY A 71 3.62 -2.37 8.52
CA GLY A 71 2.34 -1.72 8.20
C GLY A 71 2.46 -0.52 7.27
N LYS A 72 3.53 -0.46 6.47
CA LYS A 72 3.81 0.57 5.45
C LYS A 72 3.87 -0.09 4.06
N GLY A 73 4.25 0.68 3.05
CA GLY A 73 4.44 0.19 1.69
C GLY A 73 3.29 0.58 0.76
N PRO A 74 3.25 0.02 -0.45
CA PRO A 74 2.20 0.30 -1.41
C PRO A 74 0.88 -0.36 -1.02
N ASP A 75 -0.22 0.20 -1.50
CA ASP A 75 -1.54 -0.43 -1.45
C ASP A 75 -1.64 -1.59 -2.47
N ILE A 76 -0.97 -1.46 -3.62
CA ILE A 76 -0.93 -2.46 -4.69
C ILE A 76 0.52 -2.63 -5.16
N PHE A 77 0.99 -3.87 -5.29
CA PHE A 77 2.31 -4.15 -5.85
C PHE A 77 2.20 -5.08 -7.07
N CYS A 78 2.58 -4.58 -8.24
CA CYS A 78 2.65 -5.34 -9.48
C CYS A 78 4.02 -6.04 -9.60
N TRP A 79 4.02 -7.36 -9.41
CA TRP A 79 5.20 -8.21 -9.52
C TRP A 79 4.85 -9.57 -10.14
N PRO A 80 5.81 -10.28 -10.74
CA PRO A 80 5.65 -11.71 -11.07
C PRO A 80 5.17 -12.57 -9.89
N HIS A 81 4.43 -13.63 -10.19
CA HIS A 81 3.70 -14.42 -9.20
C HIS A 81 4.60 -15.30 -8.29
N ASP A 82 5.87 -15.51 -8.65
CA ASP A 82 6.81 -16.36 -7.92
C ASP A 82 7.03 -15.92 -6.46
N ARG A 83 6.83 -14.64 -6.15
CA ARG A 83 6.94 -14.11 -4.77
C ARG A 83 5.65 -14.20 -3.96
N VAL A 84 4.50 -14.45 -4.60
CA VAL A 84 3.18 -14.37 -3.94
C VAL A 84 3.05 -15.39 -2.81
N GLY A 85 3.57 -16.61 -2.98
CA GLY A 85 3.48 -17.66 -1.95
C GLY A 85 4.22 -17.30 -0.66
N GLU A 86 5.41 -16.70 -0.78
CA GLU A 86 6.20 -16.22 0.35
C GLU A 86 5.48 -15.08 1.09
N TRP A 87 5.00 -14.08 0.35
CA TRP A 87 4.32 -12.92 0.94
C TRP A 87 2.97 -13.27 1.57
N ALA A 88 2.22 -14.19 0.96
CA ALA A 88 0.98 -14.70 1.53
C ALA A 88 1.24 -15.44 2.86
N LYS A 89 2.26 -16.32 2.91
CA LYS A 89 2.64 -17.03 4.14
C LYS A 89 3.09 -16.08 5.25
N ALA A 90 3.75 -14.98 4.89
CA ALA A 90 4.16 -13.94 5.82
C ALA A 90 3.02 -12.99 6.25
N GLY A 91 1.81 -13.15 5.72
CA GLY A 91 0.65 -12.32 6.07
C GLY A 91 0.70 -10.91 5.49
N LEU A 92 1.48 -10.68 4.44
CA LEU A 92 1.70 -9.36 3.84
C LEU A 92 0.67 -8.99 2.76
N LEU A 93 -0.20 -9.94 2.39
CA LEU A 93 -1.17 -9.78 1.31
C LEU A 93 -2.61 -9.88 1.83
N THR A 94 -3.48 -9.02 1.30
CA THR A 94 -4.93 -9.15 1.52
C THR A 94 -5.53 -10.10 0.48
N PRO A 95 -6.29 -11.14 0.88
CA PRO A 95 -6.92 -12.05 -0.07
C PRO A 95 -7.93 -11.35 -0.98
N LEU A 96 -7.82 -11.55 -2.30
CA LEU A 96 -8.80 -11.07 -3.27
C LEU A 96 -9.94 -12.08 -3.44
N ARG A 97 -11.16 -11.56 -3.61
CA ARG A 97 -12.38 -12.35 -3.85
C ARG A 97 -13.12 -11.82 -5.09
N PRO A 98 -12.59 -12.05 -6.30
CA PRO A 98 -13.18 -11.55 -7.54
C PRO A 98 -14.53 -12.23 -7.82
N SER A 99 -15.42 -11.50 -8.51
CA SER A 99 -16.69 -12.06 -8.98
C SER A 99 -16.45 -13.11 -10.09
N GLU A 100 -17.40 -14.02 -10.28
CA GLU A 100 -17.32 -15.02 -11.36
C GLU A 100 -17.23 -14.36 -12.75
N LYS A 101 -17.88 -13.21 -12.93
CA LYS A 101 -17.74 -12.40 -14.15
C LYS A 101 -16.29 -12.00 -14.40
N LEU A 102 -15.61 -11.45 -13.38
CA LEU A 102 -14.22 -11.00 -13.53
C LEU A 102 -13.27 -12.19 -13.75
N LYS A 103 -13.52 -13.33 -13.10
CA LYS A 103 -12.74 -14.55 -13.34
C LYS A 103 -12.82 -15.00 -14.80
N ALA A 104 -14.02 -14.97 -15.38
CA ALA A 104 -14.26 -15.37 -16.77
C ALA A 104 -13.65 -14.41 -17.82
N GLU A 105 -13.25 -13.19 -17.43
CA GLU A 105 -12.57 -12.23 -18.30
C GLU A 105 -11.04 -12.48 -18.38
N VAL A 106 -10.52 -13.46 -17.63
CA VAL A 106 -9.10 -13.79 -17.54
C VAL A 106 -8.91 -15.29 -17.83
N GLU A 107 -7.84 -15.64 -18.54
CA GLU A 107 -7.50 -17.03 -18.83
C GLU A 107 -7.40 -17.89 -17.55
N ASP A 108 -8.02 -19.08 -17.56
CA ASP A 108 -8.08 -19.99 -16.39
C ASP A 108 -6.70 -20.29 -15.78
N GLN A 109 -5.66 -20.36 -16.62
CA GLN A 109 -4.30 -20.65 -16.17
C GLN A 109 -3.72 -19.50 -15.32
N ALA A 110 -4.15 -18.25 -15.51
CA ALA A 110 -3.65 -17.12 -14.73
C ALA A 110 -4.20 -17.07 -13.29
N TRP A 111 -5.25 -17.87 -12.99
CA TRP A 111 -5.80 -18.02 -11.64
C TRP A 111 -5.16 -19.15 -10.83
N LYS A 112 -4.34 -20.00 -11.47
CA LYS A 112 -3.73 -21.21 -10.88
C LYS A 112 -2.28 -20.96 -10.53
#